data_AF-A0A3E1NJ68-F1
#
_entry.id   AF-A0A3E1NJ68-F1
#
_cell.length_a   1.000
_cell.length_b   1.000
_cell.length_c   1.000
_cell.angle_alpha   90.00
_cell.angle_beta   90.00
_cell.angle_gamma   90.00
#
_symmetry.space_group_name_H-M   'P 1'
#
loop_
_entity.id
_entity.type
_entity.pdbx_description
1 polymer ?
#
loop_
_entity_poly.entity_id
_entity_poly.type
_entity_poly.pdbx_seq_one_letter_code
_entity_poly.pdbx_strand_id
1 'polypeptide(L)'
;MNLSFLRLLLFLLLPALHAGAQYDTAYDAAIARAGLYHLQKDHHNAIRCFEQAFAIQPPDALNAYKAAGAYALDSNAGKAFYYLELALQKGWHDAAWLQQDAYFSYLQYAAPAQWQQLVQNAVANENSFAQTLKQPALRKRINQMALAEQQLRYQAAQTTNDTALQRIHHNIYTTGNENREQAKAILQQYGWPTISSVGKDGQNNFWLLVQHADADIPFQQAALDSMKKIRQSTETDPAHYAFLYDRVQCNLNYPQFYGTQVNWTQQGQANGFRTIAQEEVTDRRRKAIGLPVLAVYALSYGFTYQPVNAATARHREDSLQHLSQSLLDSAAQAYQQQAFPKVYDCYNNASMIAGGMSNEEQLQAAVIFCRIATQTGEQQYKDIALDFLNLLQLRHAISKKSLQQPAFSILQQQPRWAAIYGRLE
;
A
#
# COMPACT_ATOMS: atom_id res chain seq x y z
N MET A 1 -12.49 -12.20 2.50
CA MET A 1 -11.51 -11.65 1.53
C MET A 1 -10.34 -12.64 1.45
N ASN A 2 -10.18 -13.34 0.33
CA ASN A 2 -9.21 -14.45 0.22
C ASN A 2 -7.78 -13.94 0.45
N LEU A 3 -7.07 -14.53 1.41
CA LEU A 3 -5.77 -14.08 1.94
C LEU A 3 -4.56 -14.43 1.04
N SER A 4 -4.76 -14.56 -0.28
CA SER A 4 -3.74 -15.00 -1.23
C SER A 4 -2.86 -13.88 -1.79
N PHE A 5 -3.17 -12.62 -1.48
CA PHE A 5 -2.67 -11.45 -2.22
C PHE A 5 -1.37 -10.83 -1.70
N LEU A 6 -0.69 -11.50 -0.76
CA LEU A 6 0.46 -10.94 -0.05
C LEU A 6 1.82 -11.42 -0.59
N ARG A 7 1.95 -11.66 -1.90
CA ARG A 7 3.19 -12.20 -2.48
C ARG A 7 4.22 -11.16 -2.91
N LEU A 8 3.91 -9.87 -2.95
CA LEU A 8 4.83 -8.85 -3.46
C LEU A 8 4.84 -7.61 -2.57
N LEU A 9 5.59 -7.64 -1.46
CA LEU A 9 5.89 -6.41 -0.71
C LEU A 9 7.36 -6.26 -0.31
N LEU A 10 8.24 -7.23 -0.59
CA LEU A 10 9.66 -7.09 -0.23
C LEU A 10 10.47 -6.17 -1.14
N PHE A 11 10.04 -5.93 -2.38
CA PHE A 11 10.85 -5.16 -3.36
C PHE A 11 10.22 -3.87 -3.87
N LEU A 12 8.97 -3.57 -3.49
CA LEU A 12 8.33 -2.28 -3.78
C LEU A 12 8.75 -1.21 -2.75
N LEU A 13 10.00 -1.26 -2.28
CA LEU A 13 10.64 -0.07 -1.73
C LEU A 13 10.81 0.91 -2.89
N LEU A 14 10.08 2.02 -2.76
CA LEU A 14 10.07 3.15 -3.68
C LEU A 14 11.50 3.51 -4.13
N PRO A 15 11.71 3.85 -5.42
CA PRO A 15 12.99 4.45 -5.81
C PRO A 15 13.23 5.68 -4.94
N ALA A 16 14.42 5.83 -4.39
CA ALA A 16 14.76 7.01 -3.61
C ALA A 16 14.63 8.24 -4.52
N LEU A 17 13.89 9.24 -4.03
CA LEU A 17 13.78 10.51 -4.72
C LEU A 17 15.15 11.16 -4.86
N HIS A 18 15.58 11.32 -6.11
CA HIS A 18 16.63 12.27 -6.45
C HIS A 18 15.98 13.65 -6.56
N ALA A 19 16.18 14.48 -5.53
CA ALA A 19 15.84 15.90 -5.61
C ALA A 19 16.70 16.54 -6.72
N GLY A 20 16.15 16.65 -7.92
CA GLY A 20 16.74 17.38 -9.05
C GLY A 20 17.15 16.57 -10.29
N ALA A 21 16.97 15.25 -10.34
CA ALA A 21 17.28 14.48 -11.55
C ALA A 21 16.06 14.34 -12.46
N GLN A 22 16.22 14.69 -13.74
CA GLN A 22 15.30 14.28 -14.79
C GLN A 22 15.30 12.75 -14.82
N TYR A 23 14.12 12.11 -14.67
CA TYR A 23 13.99 10.65 -14.78
C TYR A 23 14.58 10.20 -16.11
N ASP A 24 15.69 9.47 -16.05
CA ASP A 24 16.10 8.69 -17.20
C ASP A 24 15.20 7.47 -17.26
N THR A 25 14.19 7.57 -18.13
CA THR A 25 13.20 6.51 -18.34
C THR A 25 13.82 5.15 -18.62
N ALA A 26 15.04 5.08 -19.18
CA ALA A 26 15.74 3.82 -19.39
C ALA A 26 16.29 3.23 -18.08
N TYR A 27 16.88 4.05 -17.21
CA TYR A 27 17.30 3.63 -15.86
C TYR A 27 16.11 3.11 -15.06
N ASP A 28 15.04 3.90 -14.95
CA ASP A 28 13.89 3.52 -14.12
C ASP A 28 13.18 2.29 -14.67
N ALA A 29 13.08 2.15 -15.99
CA ALA A 29 12.52 0.95 -16.61
C ALA A 29 13.37 -0.29 -16.38
N ALA A 30 14.69 -0.16 -16.32
CA ALA A 30 15.60 -1.25 -15.98
C ALA A 30 15.47 -1.63 -14.50
N ILE A 31 15.43 -0.66 -13.57
CA ILE A 31 15.20 -0.91 -12.14
C ILE A 31 13.82 -1.55 -11.89
N ALA A 32 12.77 -1.07 -12.55
CA ALA A 32 11.42 -1.62 -12.44
C ALA A 32 11.39 -3.10 -12.86
N ARG A 33 12.01 -3.44 -13.99
CA ARG A 33 12.15 -4.82 -14.46
C ARG A 33 13.01 -5.67 -13.53
N ALA A 34 14.13 -5.13 -13.03
CA ALA A 34 14.99 -5.83 -12.08
C ALA A 34 14.21 -6.24 -10.82
N GLY A 35 13.41 -5.33 -10.27
CA GLY A 35 12.53 -5.61 -9.13
C GLY A 35 11.49 -6.69 -9.42
N LEU A 36 10.85 -6.66 -10.60
CA LEU A 36 9.89 -7.69 -11.01
C LEU A 36 10.56 -9.07 -11.13
N TYR A 37 11.68 -9.17 -11.85
CA TYR A 37 12.41 -10.43 -12.01
C TYR A 37 12.88 -10.99 -10.68
N HIS A 38 13.35 -10.13 -9.76
CA HIS A 38 13.71 -10.55 -8.41
C HIS A 38 12.53 -11.19 -7.66
N LEU A 39 11.34 -10.57 -7.73
CA LEU A 39 10.12 -11.09 -7.11
C LEU A 39 9.65 -12.40 -7.75
N GLN A 40 9.94 -12.59 -9.04
CA GLN A 40 9.69 -13.83 -9.78
C GLN A 40 10.77 -14.90 -9.55
N LYS A 41 11.76 -14.64 -8.69
CA LYS A 41 12.93 -15.51 -8.43
C LYS A 41 13.80 -15.75 -9.67
N ASP A 42 13.74 -14.86 -10.65
CA ASP A 42 14.58 -14.87 -11.85
C ASP A 42 15.80 -13.95 -11.61
N HIS A 43 16.72 -14.42 -10.78
CA HIS A 43 17.87 -13.63 -10.33
C HIS A 43 18.80 -13.26 -11.49
N HIS A 44 18.94 -14.13 -12.49
CA HIS A 44 19.76 -13.88 -13.67
C HIS A 44 19.26 -12.66 -14.48
N ASN A 45 17.97 -12.61 -14.80
CA ASN A 45 17.41 -11.46 -15.53
C ASN A 45 17.32 -10.21 -14.63
N ALA A 46 17.13 -10.36 -13.32
CA ALA A 46 17.21 -9.25 -12.38
C ALA A 46 18.60 -8.60 -12.40
N ILE A 47 19.67 -9.38 -12.33
CA ILE A 47 21.06 -8.92 -12.40
C ILE A 47 21.32 -8.17 -13.72
N ARG A 48 20.94 -8.75 -14.86
CA ARG A 48 21.12 -8.09 -16.17
C ARG A 48 20.44 -6.72 -16.23
N CYS A 49 19.24 -6.60 -15.65
CA CYS A 49 18.53 -5.33 -15.58
C CYS A 49 19.23 -4.33 -14.64
N PHE A 50 19.75 -4.78 -13.49
CA PHE A 50 20.57 -3.92 -12.62
C PHE A 50 21.83 -3.43 -13.32
N GLU A 51 22.55 -4.30 -14.04
CA GLU A 51 23.75 -3.92 -14.79
C GLU A 51 23.44 -2.89 -15.89
N GLN A 52 22.32 -3.06 -16.61
CA GLN A 52 21.84 -2.08 -17.58
C GLN A 52 21.54 -0.71 -16.93
N ALA A 53 20.84 -0.72 -15.79
CA ALA A 53 20.58 0.51 -15.04
C ALA A 53 21.89 1.17 -14.59
N PHE A 54 22.81 0.41 -14.02
CA PHE A 54 24.04 0.93 -13.44
C PHE A 54 25.07 1.40 -14.47
N ALA A 55 24.93 0.96 -15.72
CA ALA A 55 25.67 1.51 -16.85
C ALA A 55 25.22 2.94 -17.22
N ILE A 56 23.98 3.32 -16.89
CA ILE A 56 23.43 4.66 -17.13
C ILE A 56 23.79 5.61 -15.98
N GLN A 57 23.51 5.18 -14.74
CA GLN A 57 23.90 5.93 -13.54
C GLN A 57 24.24 5.01 -12.37
N PRO A 58 25.21 5.37 -11.51
CA PRO A 58 25.55 4.58 -10.33
C PRO A 58 24.34 4.41 -9.38
N PRO A 59 24.21 3.26 -8.70
CA PRO A 59 23.12 3.05 -7.75
C PRO A 59 23.20 3.95 -6.52
N ASP A 60 22.04 4.29 -5.98
CA ASP A 60 21.88 4.72 -4.59
C ASP A 60 22.01 3.52 -3.61
N ALA A 61 21.92 3.79 -2.32
CA ALA A 61 22.05 2.75 -1.29
C ALA A 61 21.02 1.63 -1.45
N LEU A 62 19.77 1.96 -1.80
CA LEU A 62 18.68 1.00 -1.92
C LEU A 62 18.87 0.09 -3.13
N ASN A 63 19.19 0.65 -4.30
CA ASN A 63 19.40 -0.13 -5.52
C ASN A 63 20.68 -0.96 -5.45
N ALA A 64 21.74 -0.46 -4.79
CA ALA A 64 22.91 -1.26 -4.48
C ALA A 64 22.54 -2.46 -3.59
N TYR A 65 21.78 -2.23 -2.51
CA TYR A 65 21.32 -3.31 -1.62
C TYR A 65 20.47 -4.35 -2.36
N LYS A 66 19.52 -3.90 -3.20
CA LYS A 66 18.69 -4.78 -4.04
C LYS A 66 19.52 -5.62 -5.00
N ALA A 67 20.51 -5.02 -5.66
CA ALA A 67 21.43 -5.73 -6.55
C ALA A 67 22.28 -6.75 -5.79
N ALA A 68 22.77 -6.40 -4.59
CA ALA A 68 23.50 -7.35 -3.75
C ALA A 68 22.66 -8.59 -3.42
N GLY A 69 21.38 -8.40 -3.10
CA GLY A 69 20.44 -9.50 -2.86
C GLY A 69 20.29 -10.41 -4.08
N ALA A 70 20.16 -9.83 -5.29
CA ALA A 70 20.09 -10.60 -6.52
C ALA A 70 21.37 -11.42 -6.78
N TYR A 71 22.56 -10.82 -6.63
CA TYR A 71 23.83 -11.54 -6.76
C TYR A 71 24.03 -12.60 -5.68
N ALA A 72 23.60 -12.37 -4.44
CA ALA A 72 23.70 -13.36 -3.38
C ALA A 72 22.82 -14.60 -3.68
N LEU A 73 21.60 -14.38 -4.18
CA LEU A 73 20.70 -15.46 -4.60
C LEU A 73 21.19 -16.20 -5.85
N ASP A 74 21.97 -15.54 -6.71
CA ASP A 74 22.68 -16.15 -7.84
C ASP A 74 24.02 -16.81 -7.42
N SER A 75 24.30 -16.90 -6.12
CA SER A 75 25.54 -17.49 -5.58
C SER A 75 26.83 -16.76 -6.02
N ASN A 76 26.75 -15.46 -6.31
CA ASN A 76 27.89 -14.63 -6.66
C ASN A 76 28.36 -13.79 -5.46
N ALA A 77 29.18 -14.40 -4.59
CA ALA A 77 29.64 -13.77 -3.35
C ALA A 77 30.38 -12.46 -3.59
N GLY A 78 31.29 -12.42 -4.58
CA GLY A 78 32.13 -11.25 -4.84
C GLY A 78 31.32 -10.00 -5.18
N LYS A 79 30.37 -10.11 -6.13
CA LYS A 79 29.49 -8.99 -6.48
C LYS A 79 28.51 -8.65 -5.36
N ALA A 80 28.01 -9.64 -4.63
CA ALA A 80 27.11 -9.41 -3.50
C ALA A 80 27.79 -8.57 -2.39
N PHE A 81 29.01 -8.92 -1.98
CA PHE A 81 29.77 -8.13 -1.00
C PHE A 81 30.09 -6.73 -1.52
N TYR A 82 30.54 -6.61 -2.78
CA TYR A 82 30.80 -5.31 -3.41
C TYR A 82 29.58 -4.37 -3.30
N TYR A 83 28.38 -4.85 -3.64
CA TYR A 83 27.19 -4.02 -3.60
C TYR A 83 26.66 -3.77 -2.17
N LEU A 84 26.87 -4.69 -1.22
CA LEU A 84 26.58 -4.43 0.20
C LEU A 84 27.49 -3.34 0.77
N GLU A 85 28.79 -3.40 0.50
CA GLU A 85 29.74 -2.37 0.92
C GLU A 85 29.40 -1.02 0.29
N LEU A 86 29.05 -1.01 -1.01
CA LEU A 86 28.59 0.19 -1.68
C LEU A 86 27.29 0.74 -1.05
N ALA A 87 26.34 -0.12 -0.69
CA ALA A 87 25.11 0.29 -0.02
C ALA A 87 25.42 0.97 1.34
N LEU A 88 26.31 0.39 2.14
CA LEU A 88 26.77 0.98 3.40
C LEU A 88 27.45 2.34 3.18
N GLN A 89 28.31 2.46 2.18
CA GLN A 89 28.97 3.73 1.82
C GLN A 89 27.99 4.81 1.35
N LYS A 90 26.89 4.40 0.70
CA LYS A 90 25.84 5.30 0.20
C LYS A 90 24.76 5.63 1.25
N GLY A 91 24.90 5.16 2.49
CA GLY A 91 24.03 5.50 3.59
C GLY A 91 22.93 4.49 3.91
N TRP A 92 23.17 3.20 3.67
CA TRP A 92 22.38 2.14 4.30
C TRP A 92 22.73 2.05 5.79
N HIS A 93 21.76 2.28 6.68
CA HIS A 93 21.99 2.34 8.12
C HIS A 93 21.21 1.31 8.95
N ASP A 94 20.41 0.43 8.33
CA ASP A 94 19.67 -0.60 9.06
C ASP A 94 20.48 -1.91 9.11
N ALA A 95 21.34 -2.05 10.12
CA ALA A 95 22.21 -3.22 10.24
C ALA A 95 21.42 -4.48 10.62
N ALA A 96 20.38 -4.33 11.44
CA ALA A 96 19.52 -5.44 11.84
C ALA A 96 18.78 -6.03 10.63
N TRP A 97 18.28 -5.18 9.73
CA TRP A 97 17.69 -5.61 8.47
C TRP A 97 18.71 -6.35 7.61
N LEU A 98 19.89 -5.76 7.37
CA LEU A 98 20.96 -6.40 6.58
C LEU A 98 21.32 -7.79 7.13
N GLN A 99 21.51 -7.89 8.44
CA GLN A 99 21.96 -9.13 9.08
C GLN A 99 20.91 -10.26 8.98
N GLN A 100 19.62 -9.90 9.03
CA GLN A 100 18.51 -10.86 9.10
C GLN A 100 17.85 -11.13 7.75
N ASP A 101 18.24 -10.40 6.69
CA ASP A 101 17.67 -10.60 5.37
C ASP A 101 18.15 -11.96 4.78
N ALA A 102 17.17 -12.82 4.51
CA ALA A 102 17.40 -14.18 4.03
C ALA A 102 18.05 -14.25 2.64
N TYR A 103 18.04 -13.15 1.87
CA TYR A 103 18.78 -13.09 0.60
C TYR A 103 20.28 -13.33 0.79
N PHE A 104 20.82 -12.99 1.95
CA PHE A 104 22.25 -13.10 2.23
C PHE A 104 22.64 -14.36 2.97
N SER A 105 21.72 -15.31 3.20
CA SER A 105 22.05 -16.60 3.83
C SER A 105 23.19 -17.32 3.11
N TYR A 106 23.27 -17.19 1.77
CA TYR A 106 24.38 -17.66 0.95
C TYR A 106 25.76 -17.14 1.45
N LEU A 107 25.87 -15.85 1.71
CA LEU A 107 27.12 -15.21 2.11
C LEU A 107 27.59 -15.66 3.50
N GLN A 108 26.64 -15.97 4.39
CA GLN A 108 26.94 -16.39 5.77
C GLN A 108 27.72 -17.70 5.81
N TYR A 109 27.42 -18.64 4.91
CA TYR A 109 28.14 -19.90 4.84
C TYR A 109 29.29 -19.90 3.82
N ALA A 110 29.16 -19.17 2.71
CA ALA A 110 30.17 -19.14 1.66
C ALA A 110 31.42 -18.34 2.07
N ALA A 111 31.26 -17.28 2.89
CA ALA A 111 32.36 -16.44 3.35
C ALA A 111 32.11 -15.89 4.77
N PRO A 112 32.08 -16.75 5.81
CA PRO A 112 31.65 -16.36 7.16
C PRO A 112 32.49 -15.23 7.78
N ALA A 113 33.81 -15.22 7.57
CA ALA A 113 34.68 -14.16 8.08
C ALA A 113 34.39 -12.80 7.43
N GLN A 114 34.21 -12.77 6.11
CA GLN A 114 33.88 -11.55 5.37
C GLN A 114 32.47 -11.05 5.75
N TRP A 115 31.51 -11.96 5.91
CA TRP A 115 30.17 -11.63 6.40
C TRP A 115 30.22 -11.00 7.80
N GLN A 116 30.95 -11.59 8.74
CA GLN A 116 31.11 -11.04 10.08
C GLN A 116 31.72 -9.63 10.06
N GLN A 117 32.75 -9.41 9.23
CA GLN A 117 33.35 -8.09 9.07
C GLN A 117 32.36 -7.06 8.51
N LEU A 118 31.60 -7.44 7.47
CA LEU A 118 30.57 -6.57 6.87
C LEU A 118 29.51 -6.18 7.91
N VAL A 119 29.01 -7.14 8.70
CA VAL A 119 28.01 -6.87 9.75
C VAL A 119 28.57 -5.95 10.84
N GLN A 120 29.82 -6.16 11.27
CA GLN A 120 30.48 -5.25 12.22
C GLN A 120 30.56 -3.82 11.68
N ASN A 121 30.92 -3.67 10.40
CA ASN A 121 30.97 -2.36 9.73
C ASN A 121 29.56 -1.73 9.65
N ALA A 122 28.54 -2.51 9.30
CA ALA A 122 27.15 -2.04 9.25
C ALA A 122 26.66 -1.53 10.62
N VAL A 123 26.95 -2.27 11.70
CA VAL A 123 26.60 -1.88 13.08
C VAL A 123 27.35 -0.60 13.50
N ALA A 124 28.63 -0.48 13.18
CA ALA A 124 29.40 0.73 13.48
C ALA A 124 28.86 1.97 12.74
N ASN A 125 28.49 1.80 11.46
CA ASN A 125 27.87 2.85 10.66
C ASN A 125 26.50 3.24 11.21
N GLU A 126 25.66 2.28 11.57
CA GLU A 126 24.36 2.53 12.19
C GLU A 126 24.50 3.30 13.51
N ASN A 127 25.43 2.89 14.38
CA ASN A 127 25.66 3.55 15.66
C ASN A 127 26.11 5.02 15.48
N SER A 128 27.00 5.26 14.52
CA SER A 128 27.47 6.62 14.20
C SER A 128 26.34 7.46 13.63
N PHE A 129 25.52 6.91 12.73
CA PHE A 129 24.36 7.59 12.17
C PHE A 129 23.30 7.90 13.24
N ALA A 130 23.01 6.95 14.13
CA ALA A 130 22.01 7.13 15.19
C ALA A 130 22.34 8.31 16.12
N GLN A 131 23.62 8.59 16.38
CA GLN A 131 24.04 9.75 17.18
C GLN A 131 23.68 11.10 16.54
N THR A 132 23.45 11.13 15.23
CA THR A 132 23.06 12.35 14.51
C THR A 132 21.55 12.65 14.58
N LEU A 133 20.75 11.69 15.05
CA LEU A 133 19.29 11.77 15.02
C LEU A 133 18.73 12.37 16.30
N LYS A 134 17.59 13.06 16.20
CA LYS A 134 16.89 13.61 17.38
C LYS A 134 16.22 12.51 18.22
N GLN A 135 15.82 11.40 17.61
CA GLN A 135 15.06 10.32 18.25
C GLN A 135 15.58 8.92 17.85
N PRO A 136 16.85 8.57 18.15
CA PRO A 136 17.45 7.30 17.75
C PRO A 136 16.75 6.08 18.38
N ALA A 137 16.25 6.20 19.60
CA ALA A 137 15.49 5.14 20.26
C ALA A 137 14.15 4.87 19.56
N LEU A 138 13.46 5.93 19.11
CA LEU A 138 12.23 5.80 18.34
C LEU A 138 12.49 5.14 16.98
N ARG A 139 13.54 5.58 16.26
CA ARG A 139 13.99 4.92 15.01
C ARG A 139 14.19 3.43 15.22
N LYS A 140 14.97 3.05 16.24
CA LYS A 140 15.29 1.64 16.52
C LYS A 140 14.01 0.82 16.76
N ARG A 141 13.07 1.34 17.55
CA ARG A 141 11.78 0.70 17.81
C ARG A 141 10.98 0.51 16.51
N ILE A 142 10.86 1.55 15.69
CA ILE A 142 10.12 1.49 14.42
C ILE A 142 10.74 0.45 13.48
N ASN A 143 12.07 0.46 13.32
CA ASN A 143 12.77 -0.49 12.44
C ASN A 143 12.56 -1.94 12.91
N GLN A 144 12.60 -2.20 14.21
CA GLN A 144 12.34 -3.53 14.77
C GLN A 144 10.91 -4.01 14.49
N MET A 145 9.91 -3.14 14.67
CA MET A 145 8.51 -3.46 14.37
C MET A 145 8.31 -3.81 12.89
N ALA A 146 8.86 -3.00 11.99
CA ALA A 146 8.75 -3.22 10.55
C ALA A 146 9.49 -4.49 10.10
N LEU A 147 10.69 -4.73 10.63
CA LEU A 147 11.49 -5.92 10.33
C LEU A 147 10.75 -7.21 10.74
N ALA A 148 10.21 -7.25 11.96
CA ALA A 148 9.49 -8.43 12.46
C ALA A 148 8.28 -8.78 11.57
N GLU A 149 7.51 -7.78 11.14
CA GLU A 149 6.39 -8.00 10.25
C GLU A 149 6.86 -8.43 8.84
N GLN A 150 7.90 -7.79 8.32
CA GLN A 150 8.34 -8.04 6.96
C GLN A 150 9.00 -9.41 6.78
N GLN A 151 9.65 -9.93 7.82
CA GLN A 151 10.13 -11.31 7.85
C GLN A 151 9.00 -12.32 7.67
N LEU A 152 7.87 -12.11 8.34
CA LEU A 152 6.70 -12.99 8.19
C LEU A 152 6.13 -12.93 6.77
N ARG A 153 6.04 -11.73 6.18
CA ARG A 153 5.60 -11.54 4.79
C ARG A 153 6.55 -12.21 3.79
N TYR A 154 7.85 -12.13 4.04
CA TYR A 154 8.84 -12.87 3.25
C TYR A 154 8.64 -14.38 3.33
N GLN A 155 8.49 -14.91 4.55
CA GLN A 155 8.24 -16.34 4.76
C GLN A 155 6.97 -16.79 4.04
N ALA A 156 5.89 -16.00 4.07
CA ALA A 156 4.66 -16.30 3.35
C ALA A 156 4.90 -16.37 1.84
N ALA A 157 5.68 -15.45 1.27
CA ALA A 157 6.00 -15.44 -0.16
C ALA A 157 6.86 -16.64 -0.61
N GLN A 158 7.67 -17.21 0.29
CA GLN A 158 8.51 -18.39 0.00
C GLN A 158 7.81 -19.73 0.28
N THR A 159 6.77 -19.74 1.13
CA THR A 159 6.13 -20.97 1.58
C THR A 159 5.16 -21.51 0.54
N THR A 160 5.32 -22.79 0.19
CA THR A 160 4.41 -23.54 -0.71
C THR A 160 3.48 -24.50 0.03
N ASN A 161 3.67 -24.69 1.34
CA ASN A 161 2.85 -25.56 2.18
C ASN A 161 1.66 -24.78 2.77
N ASP A 162 0.44 -25.20 2.48
CA ASP A 162 -0.78 -24.49 2.87
C ASP A 162 -0.96 -24.33 4.38
N THR A 163 -0.71 -25.39 5.16
CA THR A 163 -0.83 -25.33 6.64
C THR A 163 0.19 -24.38 7.25
N ALA A 164 1.44 -24.40 6.75
CA ALA A 164 2.46 -23.45 7.18
C ALA A 164 2.08 -22.02 6.78
N LEU A 165 1.58 -21.83 5.55
CA LEU A 165 1.13 -20.53 5.05
C LEU A 165 -0.02 -19.94 5.88
N GLN A 166 -1.01 -20.76 6.27
CA GLN A 166 -2.09 -20.33 7.15
C GLN A 166 -1.58 -19.84 8.51
N ARG A 167 -0.62 -20.56 9.12
CA ARG A 167 0.00 -20.11 10.38
C ARG A 167 0.78 -18.81 10.21
N ILE A 168 1.55 -18.67 9.13
CA ILE A 168 2.29 -17.44 8.84
C ILE A 168 1.32 -16.27 8.63
N HIS A 169 0.23 -16.46 7.89
CA HIS A 169 -0.80 -15.43 7.71
C HIS A 169 -1.47 -15.03 9.03
N HIS A 170 -1.74 -15.98 9.91
CA HIS A 170 -2.22 -15.67 11.26
C HIS A 170 -1.22 -14.80 12.03
N ASN A 171 0.07 -15.14 11.98
CA ASN A 171 1.12 -14.34 12.62
C ASN A 171 1.23 -12.93 12.02
N ILE A 172 1.15 -12.79 10.69
CA ILE A 172 1.13 -11.47 10.02
C ILE A 172 -0.05 -10.63 10.53
N TYR A 173 -1.23 -11.24 10.68
CA TYR A 173 -2.41 -10.55 11.20
C TYR A 173 -2.22 -10.10 12.65
N THR A 174 -1.74 -10.99 13.52
CA THR A 174 -1.53 -10.70 14.95
C THR A 174 -0.45 -9.63 15.14
N THR A 175 0.73 -9.81 14.54
CA THR A 175 1.83 -8.83 14.57
C THR A 175 1.41 -7.50 13.93
N GLY A 176 0.68 -7.52 12.82
CA GLY A 176 0.17 -6.31 12.17
C GLY A 176 -0.81 -5.53 13.05
N ASN A 177 -1.66 -6.21 13.83
CA ASN A 177 -2.55 -5.54 14.79
C ASN A 177 -1.77 -4.90 15.95
N GLU A 178 -0.79 -5.61 16.53
CA GLU A 178 0.08 -5.07 17.57
C GLU A 178 0.87 -3.86 17.06
N ASN A 179 1.44 -3.99 15.86
CA ASN A 179 2.17 -2.93 15.19
C ASN A 179 1.29 -1.71 14.93
N ARG A 180 0.05 -1.90 14.50
CA ARG A 180 -0.91 -0.81 14.29
C ARG A 180 -1.17 -0.03 15.57
N GLU A 181 -1.44 -0.71 16.69
CA GLU A 181 -1.71 -0.01 17.96
C GLU A 181 -0.48 0.74 18.48
N GLN A 182 0.72 0.17 18.31
CA GLN A 182 1.95 0.89 18.61
C GLN A 182 2.20 2.07 17.67
N ALA A 183 1.90 1.93 16.37
CA ALA A 183 2.06 3.01 15.40
C ALA A 183 1.08 4.17 15.65
N LYS A 184 -0.15 3.88 16.11
CA LYS A 184 -1.09 4.90 16.60
C LYS A 184 -0.52 5.68 17.78
N ALA A 185 0.03 4.98 18.78
CA ALA A 185 0.64 5.63 19.94
C ALA A 185 1.83 6.52 19.53
N ILE A 186 2.66 6.06 18.58
CA ILE A 186 3.75 6.86 18.01
C ILE A 186 3.20 8.11 17.31
N LEU A 187 2.20 7.95 16.44
CA LEU A 187 1.60 9.08 15.71
C LEU A 187 0.97 10.10 16.67
N GLN A 188 0.30 9.65 17.72
CA GLN A 188 -0.32 10.51 18.73
C GLN A 188 0.73 11.28 19.54
N GLN A 189 1.82 10.62 19.92
CA GLN A 189 2.85 11.22 20.77
C GLN A 189 3.81 12.13 20.00
N TYR A 190 4.21 11.73 18.80
CA TYR A 190 5.30 12.39 18.05
C TYR A 190 4.82 13.11 16.78
N GLY A 191 3.55 12.98 16.40
CA GLY A 191 3.11 13.30 15.04
C GLY A 191 3.73 12.36 14.02
N TRP A 192 3.81 12.78 12.76
CA TRP A 192 4.49 12.00 11.73
C TRP A 192 6.01 12.08 11.96
N PRO A 193 6.72 10.95 12.19
CA PRO A 193 8.16 10.96 12.41
C PRO A 193 8.90 11.58 11.21
N THR A 194 9.66 12.64 11.47
CA THR A 194 10.42 13.39 10.46
C THR A 194 11.76 12.72 10.14
N ILE A 195 12.30 12.94 8.94
CA ILE A 195 13.59 12.38 8.52
C ILE A 195 14.72 12.82 9.47
N SER A 196 14.76 14.08 9.90
CA SER A 196 15.77 14.53 10.88
C SER A 196 15.62 13.89 12.27
N SER A 197 14.44 13.34 12.59
CA SER A 197 14.18 12.70 13.87
C SER A 197 14.55 11.22 13.90
N VAL A 198 14.19 10.48 12.85
CA VAL A 198 14.30 9.01 12.82
C VAL A 198 15.05 8.47 11.60
N GLY A 199 15.66 9.33 10.79
CA GLY A 199 16.30 8.93 9.54
C GLY A 199 15.29 8.59 8.43
N LYS A 200 15.81 8.42 7.21
CA LYS A 200 14.99 8.03 6.05
C LYS A 200 14.43 6.62 6.21
N ASP A 201 15.24 5.72 6.76
CA ASP A 201 14.87 4.33 7.00
C ASP A 201 13.79 4.21 8.09
N GLY A 202 13.94 4.94 9.21
CA GLY A 202 12.91 5.00 10.25
C GLY A 202 11.59 5.56 9.75
N GLN A 203 11.61 6.61 8.91
CA GLN A 203 10.37 7.12 8.32
C GLN A 203 9.76 6.15 7.31
N ASN A 204 10.56 5.51 6.45
CA ASN A 204 10.09 4.49 5.50
C ASN A 204 9.46 3.31 6.23
N ASN A 205 10.10 2.81 7.28
CA ASN A 205 9.59 1.71 8.10
C ASN A 205 8.30 2.11 8.84
N PHE A 206 8.21 3.34 9.36
CA PHE A 206 6.96 3.84 9.93
C PHE A 206 5.84 3.90 8.89
N TRP A 207 6.15 4.38 7.68
CA TRP A 207 5.21 4.42 6.57
C TRP A 207 4.72 3.02 6.18
N LEU A 208 5.60 2.00 6.15
CA LEU A 208 5.20 0.62 5.87
C LEU A 208 4.17 0.10 6.89
N LEU A 209 4.38 0.35 8.18
CA LEU A 209 3.44 -0.04 9.24
C LEU A 209 2.07 0.62 9.04
N VAL A 210 2.05 1.89 8.64
CA VAL A 210 0.80 2.63 8.34
C VAL A 210 0.14 2.11 7.05
N GLN A 211 0.92 1.83 6.01
CA GLN A 211 0.40 1.29 4.75
C GLN A 211 -0.28 -0.06 4.93
N HIS A 212 0.24 -0.91 5.80
CA HIS A 212 -0.31 -2.23 6.05
C HIS A 212 -1.54 -2.24 6.97
N ALA A 213 -1.94 -1.08 7.52
CA ALA A 213 -3.09 -0.94 8.42
C ALA A 213 -4.43 -0.80 7.68
N ASP A 214 -4.67 -1.56 6.60
CA ASP A 214 -5.90 -1.46 5.78
C ASP A 214 -7.20 -1.71 6.54
N ALA A 215 -7.13 -2.49 7.62
CA ALA A 215 -8.27 -2.74 8.48
C ALA A 215 -8.67 -1.51 9.34
N ASP A 216 -7.88 -0.43 9.31
CA ASP A 216 -8.08 0.78 10.10
C ASP A 216 -7.86 2.04 9.26
N ILE A 217 -8.81 2.29 8.36
CA ILE A 217 -8.85 3.48 7.50
C ILE A 217 -8.78 4.79 8.32
N PRO A 218 -9.48 4.95 9.47
CA PRO A 218 -9.34 6.16 10.30
C PRO A 218 -7.91 6.45 10.74
N PHE A 219 -7.14 5.42 11.11
CA PHE A 219 -5.72 5.60 11.42
C PHE A 219 -4.91 6.05 10.20
N GLN A 220 -5.14 5.45 9.03
CA GLN A 220 -4.48 5.87 7.79
C GLN A 220 -4.83 7.33 7.40
N GLN A 221 -6.08 7.76 7.61
CA GLN A 221 -6.51 9.15 7.41
C GLN A 221 -5.79 10.11 8.39
N ALA A 222 -5.72 9.76 9.68
CA ALA A 222 -4.99 10.56 10.66
C ALA A 222 -3.50 10.69 10.32
N ALA A 223 -2.88 9.62 9.82
CA ALA A 223 -1.51 9.64 9.34
C ALA A 223 -1.34 10.56 8.12
N LEU A 224 -2.26 10.51 7.15
CA LEU A 224 -2.27 11.42 5.99
C LEU A 224 -2.38 12.89 6.41
N ASP A 225 -3.25 13.21 7.36
CA ASP A 225 -3.39 14.58 7.85
C ASP A 225 -2.12 15.07 8.55
N SER A 226 -1.42 14.18 9.24
CA SER A 226 -0.11 14.47 9.85
C SER A 226 0.97 14.70 8.78
N MET A 227 1.08 13.80 7.79
CA MET A 227 2.02 13.94 6.66
C MET A 227 1.76 15.20 5.85
N LYS A 228 0.49 15.55 5.64
CA LYS A 228 0.07 16.72 4.87
C LYS A 228 0.66 18.03 5.40
N LYS A 229 0.90 18.13 6.71
CA LYS A 229 1.51 19.31 7.36
C LYS A 229 2.98 19.50 6.99
N ILE A 230 3.68 18.42 6.64
CA ILE A 230 5.12 18.44 6.34
C ILE A 230 5.46 18.06 4.89
N ARG A 231 4.48 17.70 4.06
CA ARG A 231 4.69 17.17 2.69
C ARG A 231 5.48 18.08 1.74
N GLN A 232 5.56 19.39 2.03
CA GLN A 232 6.28 20.37 1.22
C GLN A 232 7.70 20.62 1.73
N SER A 233 8.10 19.99 2.84
CA SER A 233 9.45 20.08 3.37
C SER A 233 10.28 18.86 2.98
N THR A 234 11.59 18.93 3.22
CA THR A 234 12.52 17.81 3.05
C THR A 234 12.45 16.80 4.21
N GLU A 235 11.55 16.99 5.18
CA GLU A 235 11.41 16.13 6.35
C GLU A 235 10.52 14.91 6.08
N THR A 236 9.95 14.78 4.88
CA THR A 236 9.25 13.57 4.46
C THR A 236 9.46 13.26 2.98
N ASP A 237 9.40 11.98 2.64
CA ASP A 237 9.35 11.53 1.26
C ASP A 237 7.91 11.74 0.70
N PRO A 238 7.70 12.61 -0.30
CA PRO A 238 6.38 12.83 -0.90
C PRO A 238 5.80 11.59 -1.61
N ALA A 239 6.63 10.62 -2.02
CA ALA A 239 6.14 9.36 -2.58
C ALA A 239 5.37 8.54 -1.52
N HIS A 240 5.80 8.55 -0.26
CA HIS A 240 5.07 7.92 0.83
C HIS A 240 3.64 8.49 0.97
N TYR A 241 3.49 9.82 0.83
CA TYR A 241 2.19 10.47 0.87
C TYR A 241 1.31 10.01 -0.29
N ALA A 242 1.84 9.98 -1.51
CA ALA A 242 1.09 9.56 -2.69
C ALA A 242 0.56 8.13 -2.60
N PHE A 243 1.38 7.19 -2.12
CA PHE A 243 0.99 5.80 -1.96
C PHE A 243 -0.08 5.63 -0.87
N LEU A 244 0.09 6.28 0.28
CA LEU A 244 -0.90 6.21 1.35
C LEU A 244 -2.20 6.89 0.95
N TYR A 245 -2.11 8.03 0.25
CA TYR A 245 -3.28 8.77 -0.24
C TYR A 245 -4.13 7.90 -1.17
N ASP A 246 -3.51 7.34 -2.21
CA ASP A 246 -4.20 6.48 -3.16
C ASP A 246 -4.77 5.22 -2.50
N ARG A 247 -4.05 4.62 -1.53
CA ARG A 247 -4.54 3.46 -0.79
C ARG A 247 -5.79 3.80 0.03
N VAL A 248 -5.80 4.95 0.72
CA VAL A 248 -6.98 5.45 1.43
C VAL A 248 -8.13 5.75 0.48
N GLN A 249 -7.89 6.43 -0.66
CA GLN A 249 -8.93 6.69 -1.66
C GLN A 249 -9.56 5.37 -2.15
N CYS A 250 -8.72 4.42 -2.50
CA CYS A 250 -9.12 3.11 -2.96
C CYS A 250 -9.92 2.31 -1.90
N ASN A 251 -9.53 2.38 -0.62
CA ASN A 251 -10.23 1.73 0.49
C ASN A 251 -11.56 2.43 0.83
N LEU A 252 -11.67 3.73 0.54
CA LEU A 252 -12.90 4.52 0.62
C LEU A 252 -13.76 4.41 -0.65
N ASN A 253 -13.42 3.50 -1.59
CA ASN A 253 -14.09 3.32 -2.87
C ASN A 253 -14.17 4.60 -3.73
N TYR A 254 -13.11 5.41 -3.71
CA TYR A 254 -12.88 6.52 -4.62
C TYR A 254 -11.81 6.15 -5.66
N PRO A 255 -11.81 6.80 -6.84
CA PRO A 255 -10.67 6.74 -7.76
C PRO A 255 -9.40 7.25 -7.07
N GLN A 256 -8.26 6.65 -7.42
CA GLN A 256 -6.97 7.11 -6.93
C GLN A 256 -6.46 8.32 -7.73
N PHE A 257 -5.44 9.02 -7.23
CA PHE A 257 -4.96 10.27 -7.80
C PHE A 257 -3.57 10.18 -8.43
N TYR A 258 -2.67 9.37 -7.87
CA TYR A 258 -1.30 9.20 -8.36
C TYR A 258 -1.10 7.89 -9.14
N GLY A 259 -2.04 6.94 -9.07
CA GLY A 259 -1.94 5.67 -9.81
C GLY A 259 -1.00 4.66 -9.17
N THR A 260 -0.94 4.58 -7.83
CA THR A 260 -0.05 3.66 -7.09
C THR A 260 -0.68 2.30 -6.78
N GLN A 261 -2.00 2.16 -6.88
CA GLN A 261 -2.74 0.93 -6.62
C GLN A 261 -3.08 0.21 -7.92
N VAL A 262 -2.91 -1.12 -7.94
CA VAL A 262 -3.18 -1.98 -9.10
C VAL A 262 -4.31 -2.95 -8.81
N ASN A 263 -4.95 -3.42 -9.88
CA ASN A 263 -5.90 -4.53 -9.84
C ASN A 263 -5.13 -5.85 -9.85
N TRP A 264 -5.51 -6.77 -8.98
CA TRP A 264 -4.89 -8.10 -8.85
C TRP A 264 -5.86 -9.17 -9.32
N THR A 265 -5.38 -10.10 -10.14
CA THR A 265 -6.11 -11.32 -10.52
C THR A 265 -6.12 -12.33 -9.38
N GLN A 266 -7.01 -13.31 -9.44
CA GLN A 266 -7.04 -14.42 -8.46
C GLN A 266 -5.72 -15.20 -8.38
N GLN A 267 -4.89 -15.15 -9.43
CA GLN A 267 -3.58 -15.79 -9.49
C GLN A 267 -2.46 -14.93 -8.88
N GLY A 268 -2.77 -13.74 -8.34
CA GLY A 268 -1.79 -12.84 -7.74
C GLY A 268 -0.97 -12.05 -8.75
N GLN A 269 -1.46 -11.89 -9.98
CA GLN A 269 -0.83 -11.08 -11.02
C GLN A 269 -1.53 -9.73 -11.11
N ALA A 270 -0.79 -8.65 -11.32
CA ALA A 270 -1.38 -7.35 -11.60
C ALA A 270 -1.84 -7.29 -13.07
N ASN A 271 -3.02 -6.72 -13.33
CA ASN A 271 -3.57 -6.62 -14.69
C ASN A 271 -3.96 -5.20 -15.12
N GLY A 272 -3.49 -4.18 -14.38
CA GLY A 272 -3.74 -2.78 -14.68
C GLY A 272 -3.83 -1.94 -13.40
N PHE A 273 -3.88 -0.62 -13.56
CA PHE A 273 -4.14 0.28 -12.45
C PHE A 273 -5.62 0.22 -12.02
N ARG A 274 -5.88 0.42 -10.73
CA ARG A 274 -7.24 0.77 -10.27
C ARG A 274 -7.64 2.12 -10.89
N THR A 275 -8.94 2.40 -11.00
CA THR A 275 -9.47 3.65 -11.59
C THR A 275 -8.75 4.89 -11.07
N ILE A 276 -8.23 5.71 -11.99
CA ILE A 276 -7.48 6.92 -11.69
C ILE A 276 -8.32 8.14 -12.10
N ALA A 277 -8.52 9.11 -11.20
CA ALA A 277 -9.22 10.35 -11.52
C ALA A 277 -8.40 11.23 -12.46
N GLN A 278 -8.99 11.68 -13.58
CA GLN A 278 -8.31 12.45 -14.64
C GLN A 278 -6.99 11.77 -15.06
N GLU A 279 -7.13 10.53 -15.53
CA GLU A 279 -6.02 9.63 -15.86
C GLU A 279 -4.94 10.31 -16.74
N GLU A 280 -5.35 11.14 -17.70
CA GLU A 280 -4.48 11.79 -18.69
C GLU A 280 -3.48 12.79 -18.09
N VAL A 281 -3.76 13.36 -16.91
CA VAL A 281 -2.85 14.29 -16.22
C VAL A 281 -2.04 13.62 -15.10
N THR A 282 -2.18 12.30 -14.92
CA THR A 282 -1.55 11.59 -13.81
C THR A 282 -0.04 11.69 -13.82
N ASP A 283 0.61 11.53 -14.97
CA ASP A 283 2.07 11.63 -15.07
C ASP A 283 2.60 13.03 -14.73
N ARG A 284 1.80 14.09 -14.93
CA ARG A 284 2.14 15.44 -14.47
C ARG A 284 2.19 15.51 -12.94
N ARG A 285 1.22 14.90 -12.26
CA ARG A 285 1.15 14.82 -10.79
C ARG A 285 2.32 14.00 -10.25
N ARG A 286 2.59 12.84 -10.87
CA ARG A 286 3.70 11.95 -10.52
C ARG A 286 5.05 12.66 -10.66
N LYS A 287 5.30 13.35 -11.78
CA LYS A 287 6.52 14.13 -11.98
C LYS A 287 6.72 15.21 -10.91
N ALA A 288 5.66 15.90 -10.49
CA ALA A 288 5.74 16.99 -9.51
C ALA A 288 6.21 16.54 -8.12
N ILE A 289 6.08 15.25 -7.80
CA ILE A 289 6.50 14.66 -6.52
C ILE A 289 7.62 13.63 -6.67
N GLY A 290 8.16 13.49 -7.88
CA GLY A 290 9.22 12.53 -8.18
C GLY A 290 8.77 11.06 -8.18
N LEU A 291 7.61 10.76 -8.74
CA LEU A 291 7.27 9.39 -9.11
C LEU A 291 7.61 9.13 -10.60
N PRO A 292 8.09 7.92 -10.96
CA PRO A 292 8.28 7.55 -12.36
C PRO A 292 6.92 7.55 -13.07
N VAL A 293 6.89 7.81 -14.37
CA VAL A 293 5.64 7.77 -15.17
C VAL A 293 4.94 6.40 -15.08
N LEU A 294 3.62 6.37 -15.25
CA LEU A 294 2.80 5.16 -15.13
C LEU A 294 3.29 4.03 -16.04
N ALA A 295 3.75 4.35 -17.25
CA ALA A 295 4.31 3.38 -18.19
C ALA A 295 5.53 2.62 -17.62
N VAL A 296 6.42 3.34 -16.93
CA VAL A 296 7.59 2.76 -16.26
C VAL A 296 7.17 2.01 -15.00
N TYR A 297 6.28 2.60 -14.20
CA TYR A 297 5.80 2.00 -12.96
C TYR A 297 5.05 0.68 -13.17
N ALA A 298 4.29 0.56 -14.26
CA ALA A 298 3.61 -0.66 -14.66
C ALA A 298 4.57 -1.84 -14.86
N LEU A 299 5.82 -1.58 -15.28
CA LEU A 299 6.84 -2.61 -15.46
C LEU A 299 7.19 -3.31 -14.13
N SER A 300 7.13 -2.59 -13.00
CA SER A 300 7.33 -3.20 -11.67
C SER A 300 6.27 -4.23 -11.30
N TYR A 301 5.15 -4.24 -12.04
CA TYR A 301 4.01 -5.14 -11.85
C TYR A 301 3.84 -6.14 -12.98
N GLY A 302 4.67 -6.09 -14.02
CA GLY A 302 4.65 -7.04 -15.13
C GLY A 302 3.54 -6.80 -16.17
N PHE A 303 2.96 -5.59 -16.22
CA PHE A 303 2.05 -5.20 -17.30
C PHE A 303 2.55 -3.98 -18.05
N THR A 304 2.02 -3.76 -19.25
CA THR A 304 2.31 -2.58 -20.06
C THR A 304 1.20 -1.54 -19.90
N TYR A 305 1.57 -0.26 -19.89
CA TYR A 305 0.63 0.83 -19.80
C TYR A 305 0.91 1.84 -20.91
N GLN A 306 -0.15 2.26 -21.59
CA GLN A 306 -0.13 3.30 -22.60
C GLN A 306 -0.85 4.53 -22.04
N PRO A 307 -0.19 5.71 -21.98
CA PRO A 307 -0.84 6.94 -21.59
C PRO A 307 -2.06 7.23 -22.46
N VAL A 308 -3.14 7.68 -21.83
CA VAL A 308 -4.38 8.04 -22.51
C VAL A 308 -4.48 9.54 -22.71
N ASN A 309 -5.15 9.95 -23.79
CA ASN A 309 -5.51 11.35 -24.00
C ASN A 309 -6.79 11.72 -23.23
N ALA A 310 -7.08 13.02 -23.14
CA ALA A 310 -8.22 13.56 -22.41
C ALA A 310 -9.59 13.07 -22.93
N ALA A 311 -9.71 12.72 -24.21
CA ALA A 311 -10.96 12.20 -24.76
C ALA A 311 -11.19 10.75 -24.30
N THR A 312 -10.15 9.91 -24.36
CA THR A 312 -10.20 8.53 -23.88
C THR A 312 -10.41 8.46 -22.37
N ALA A 313 -9.73 9.32 -21.59
CA ALA A 313 -9.91 9.37 -20.13
C ALA A 313 -11.36 9.74 -19.76
N ARG A 314 -11.91 10.83 -20.34
CA ARG A 314 -13.31 11.23 -20.12
C ARG A 314 -14.30 10.15 -20.54
N HIS A 315 -14.11 9.54 -21.71
CA HIS A 315 -14.97 8.44 -22.14
C HIS A 315 -14.98 7.26 -21.15
N ARG A 316 -13.83 6.91 -20.55
CA ARG A 316 -13.75 5.86 -19.52
C ARG A 316 -14.52 6.26 -18.26
N GLU A 317 -14.35 7.49 -17.79
CA GLU A 317 -15.09 8.02 -16.63
C GLU A 317 -16.61 8.02 -16.89
N ASP A 318 -17.05 8.56 -18.02
CA ASP A 318 -18.46 8.59 -18.43
C ASP A 318 -19.05 7.18 -18.54
N SER A 319 -18.31 6.23 -19.12
CA SER A 319 -18.75 4.83 -19.25
C SER A 319 -18.98 4.17 -17.88
N LEU A 320 -18.09 4.41 -16.91
CA LEU A 320 -18.23 3.89 -15.55
C LEU A 320 -19.43 4.51 -14.83
N GLN A 321 -19.65 5.81 -15.03
CA GLN A 321 -20.80 6.51 -14.46
C GLN A 321 -22.12 5.99 -15.04
N HIS A 322 -22.20 5.83 -16.37
CA HIS A 322 -23.37 5.26 -17.05
C HIS A 322 -23.65 3.81 -16.59
N LEU A 323 -22.60 2.99 -16.44
CA LEU A 323 -22.75 1.64 -15.92
C LEU A 323 -23.32 1.66 -14.50
N SER A 324 -22.78 2.49 -13.61
CA SER A 324 -23.31 2.63 -12.25
C SER A 324 -24.78 3.04 -12.23
N GLN A 325 -25.14 4.06 -13.01
CA GLN A 325 -26.54 4.50 -13.11
C GLN A 325 -27.46 3.37 -13.59
N SER A 326 -27.05 2.61 -14.61
CA SER A 326 -27.85 1.50 -15.13
C SER A 326 -28.10 0.39 -14.08
N LEU A 327 -27.13 0.17 -13.19
CA LEU A 327 -27.25 -0.77 -12.07
C LEU A 327 -28.23 -0.24 -11.02
N LEU A 328 -28.16 1.06 -10.69
CA LEU A 328 -29.09 1.68 -9.74
C LEU A 328 -30.54 1.69 -10.27
N ASP A 329 -30.73 1.97 -11.57
CA ASP A 329 -32.04 1.89 -12.22
C ASP A 329 -32.59 0.45 -12.19
N SER A 330 -31.73 -0.53 -12.44
CA SER A 330 -32.07 -1.96 -12.34
C SER A 330 -32.42 -2.38 -10.91
N ALA A 331 -31.73 -1.83 -9.91
CA ALA A 331 -32.03 -2.05 -8.50
C ALA A 331 -33.42 -1.49 -8.13
N ALA A 332 -33.76 -0.29 -8.62
CA ALA A 332 -35.06 0.32 -8.38
C ALA A 332 -36.21 -0.51 -8.96
N GLN A 333 -36.05 -1.02 -10.19
CA GLN A 333 -37.02 -1.93 -10.81
C GLN A 333 -37.15 -3.24 -10.04
N ALA A 334 -36.03 -3.85 -9.63
CA ALA A 334 -36.04 -5.08 -8.84
C ALA A 334 -36.72 -4.88 -7.48
N TYR A 335 -36.55 -3.72 -6.85
CA TYR A 335 -37.21 -3.38 -5.59
C TYR A 335 -38.72 -3.31 -5.75
N GLN A 336 -39.23 -2.70 -6.83
CA GLN A 336 -40.67 -2.67 -7.15
C GLN A 336 -41.25 -4.07 -7.34
N GLN A 337 -40.44 -4.99 -7.88
CA GLN A 337 -40.81 -6.41 -8.09
C GLN A 337 -40.61 -7.29 -6.86
N GLN A 338 -40.16 -6.72 -5.73
CA GLN A 338 -39.78 -7.46 -4.51
C GLN A 338 -38.68 -8.52 -4.75
N ALA A 339 -37.87 -8.36 -5.80
CA ALA A 339 -36.74 -9.23 -6.11
C ALA A 339 -35.49 -8.80 -5.32
N PHE A 340 -35.53 -8.89 -3.99
CA PHE A 340 -34.50 -8.34 -3.10
C PHE A 340 -33.08 -8.88 -3.32
N PRO A 341 -32.84 -10.17 -3.65
CA PRO A 341 -31.51 -10.63 -4.02
C PRO A 341 -30.93 -9.86 -5.23
N LYS A 342 -31.78 -9.54 -6.22
CA LYS A 342 -31.35 -8.75 -7.39
C LYS A 342 -31.06 -7.30 -7.02
N VAL A 343 -31.79 -6.72 -6.05
CA VAL A 343 -31.47 -5.40 -5.50
C VAL A 343 -30.06 -5.40 -4.89
N TYR A 344 -29.74 -6.41 -4.09
CA TYR A 344 -28.41 -6.62 -3.55
C TYR A 344 -27.34 -6.73 -4.65
N ASP A 345 -27.54 -7.59 -5.64
CA ASP A 345 -26.57 -7.78 -6.72
C ASP A 345 -26.27 -6.48 -7.48
N CYS A 346 -27.30 -5.68 -7.77
CA CYS A 346 -27.15 -4.40 -8.45
C CYS A 346 -26.34 -3.40 -7.62
N TYR A 347 -26.69 -3.22 -6.34
CA TYR A 347 -25.95 -2.33 -5.45
C TYR A 347 -24.52 -2.81 -5.16
N ASN A 348 -24.32 -4.11 -5.00
CA ASN A 348 -23.00 -4.70 -4.82
C ASN A 348 -22.12 -4.40 -6.04
N ASN A 349 -22.62 -4.65 -7.26
CA ASN A 349 -21.90 -4.36 -8.50
C ASN A 349 -21.62 -2.86 -8.67
N ALA A 350 -22.58 -1.99 -8.36
CA ALA A 350 -22.38 -0.54 -8.41
C ALA A 350 -21.32 -0.09 -7.40
N SER A 351 -21.31 -0.68 -6.20
CA SER A 351 -20.32 -0.40 -5.16
C SER A 351 -18.90 -0.86 -5.52
N MET A 352 -18.74 -1.82 -6.43
CA MET A 352 -17.43 -2.26 -6.92
C MET A 352 -16.80 -1.28 -7.92
N ILE A 353 -17.60 -0.37 -8.48
CA ILE A 353 -17.11 0.70 -9.36
C ILE A 353 -16.53 1.81 -8.47
N ALA A 354 -15.23 2.05 -8.57
CA ALA A 354 -14.55 3.11 -7.82
C ALA A 354 -15.14 4.48 -8.17
N GLY A 355 -15.71 5.16 -7.17
CA GLY A 355 -16.44 6.42 -7.36
C GLY A 355 -17.78 6.27 -8.09
N GLY A 356 -18.25 5.05 -8.33
CA GLY A 356 -19.49 4.78 -9.07
C GLY A 356 -20.76 5.20 -8.33
N MET A 357 -20.73 5.20 -7.00
CA MET A 357 -21.85 5.66 -6.16
C MET A 357 -21.44 6.91 -5.38
N SER A 358 -22.20 7.99 -5.59
CA SER A 358 -22.16 9.22 -4.80
C SER A 358 -22.56 8.96 -3.35
N ASN A 359 -22.19 9.87 -2.45
CA ASN A 359 -22.54 9.74 -1.04
C ASN A 359 -24.07 9.73 -0.81
N GLU A 360 -24.83 10.41 -1.67
CA GLU A 360 -26.29 10.40 -1.61
C GLU A 360 -26.86 9.04 -2.03
N GLU A 361 -26.36 8.44 -3.11
CA GLU A 361 -26.78 7.10 -3.55
C GLU A 361 -26.41 6.02 -2.53
N GLN A 362 -25.25 6.13 -1.88
CA GLN A 362 -24.88 5.23 -0.78
C GLN A 362 -25.84 5.35 0.41
N LEU A 363 -26.28 6.57 0.74
CA LEU A 363 -27.24 6.80 1.82
C LEU A 363 -28.63 6.24 1.45
N GLN A 364 -29.05 6.43 0.20
CA GLN A 364 -30.29 5.85 -0.32
C GLN A 364 -30.25 4.32 -0.31
N ALA A 365 -29.12 3.71 -0.67
CA ALA A 365 -28.92 2.27 -0.57
C ALA A 365 -29.13 1.78 0.87
N ALA A 366 -28.51 2.43 1.86
CA ALA A 366 -28.70 2.10 3.27
C ALA A 366 -30.19 2.15 3.68
N VAL A 367 -30.93 3.18 3.25
CA VAL A 367 -32.37 3.30 3.52
C VAL A 367 -33.16 2.16 2.87
N ILE A 368 -32.86 1.82 1.62
CA ILE A 368 -33.53 0.73 0.89
C ILE A 368 -33.30 -0.60 1.60
N PHE A 369 -32.07 -0.93 1.97
CA PHE A 369 -31.78 -2.18 2.66
C PHE A 369 -32.40 -2.25 4.06
N CYS A 370 -32.54 -1.12 4.77
CA CYS A 370 -33.35 -1.09 5.98
C CYS A 370 -34.81 -1.42 5.71
N ARG A 371 -35.42 -0.85 4.66
CA ARG A 371 -36.82 -1.14 4.30
C ARG A 371 -37.00 -2.61 3.92
N ILE A 372 -36.06 -3.19 3.18
CA ILE A 372 -36.07 -4.62 2.85
C ILE A 372 -35.99 -5.45 4.15
N ALA A 373 -35.05 -5.14 5.04
CA ALA A 373 -34.91 -5.83 6.32
C ALA A 373 -36.17 -5.74 7.19
N THR A 374 -36.88 -4.61 7.17
CA THR A 374 -38.18 -4.47 7.86
C THR A 374 -39.24 -5.39 7.26
N GLN A 375 -39.26 -5.57 5.94
CA GLN A 375 -40.24 -6.41 5.26
C GLN A 375 -39.94 -7.92 5.41
N THR A 376 -38.66 -8.31 5.30
CA THR A 376 -38.26 -9.72 5.29
C THR A 376 -37.91 -10.25 6.69
N GLY A 377 -37.52 -9.38 7.62
CA GLY A 377 -36.98 -9.76 8.92
C GLY A 377 -35.54 -10.29 8.87
N GLU A 378 -34.90 -10.32 7.70
CA GLU A 378 -33.58 -10.93 7.52
C GLU A 378 -32.44 -10.03 7.99
N GLN A 379 -31.51 -10.60 8.77
CA GLN A 379 -30.36 -9.87 9.34
C GLN A 379 -29.39 -9.38 8.26
N GLN A 380 -29.21 -10.13 7.16
CA GLN A 380 -28.24 -9.79 6.11
C GLN A 380 -28.45 -8.38 5.55
N TYR A 381 -29.70 -7.94 5.38
CA TYR A 381 -30.00 -6.61 4.85
C TYR A 381 -29.74 -5.50 5.86
N LYS A 382 -29.80 -5.78 7.17
CA LYS A 382 -29.31 -4.84 8.20
C LYS A 382 -27.81 -4.67 8.12
N ASP A 383 -27.08 -5.78 7.93
CA ASP A 383 -25.62 -5.76 7.82
C ASP A 383 -25.17 -5.00 6.58
N ILE A 384 -25.83 -5.20 5.44
CA ILE A 384 -25.61 -4.46 4.19
C ILE A 384 -25.88 -2.95 4.40
N ALA A 385 -27.00 -2.58 5.03
CA ALA A 385 -27.28 -1.18 5.33
C ALA A 385 -26.19 -0.54 6.21
N LEU A 386 -25.69 -1.27 7.21
CA LEU A 386 -24.60 -0.84 8.08
C LEU A 386 -23.26 -0.71 7.33
N ASP A 387 -23.01 -1.52 6.30
CA ASP A 387 -21.82 -1.39 5.45
C ASP A 387 -21.82 -0.06 4.70
N PHE A 388 -22.96 0.31 4.09
CA PHE A 388 -23.13 1.61 3.42
C PHE A 388 -22.97 2.79 4.38
N LEU A 389 -23.60 2.72 5.56
CA LEU A 389 -23.47 3.77 6.58
C LEU A 389 -22.03 3.89 7.12
N ASN A 390 -21.34 2.76 7.31
CA ASN A 390 -19.95 2.76 7.76
C ASN A 390 -19.04 3.41 6.71
N LEU A 391 -19.22 3.09 5.42
CA LEU A 391 -18.47 3.74 4.36
C LEU A 391 -18.68 5.26 4.35
N LEU A 392 -19.93 5.72 4.50
CA LEU A 392 -20.23 7.15 4.58
C LEU A 392 -19.61 7.82 5.81
N GLN A 393 -19.60 7.14 6.96
CA GLN A 393 -18.94 7.63 8.18
C GLN A 393 -17.43 7.78 7.96
N LEU A 394 -16.78 6.78 7.35
CA LEU A 394 -15.34 6.83 7.01
C LEU A 394 -15.01 7.93 5.98
N ARG A 395 -15.96 8.24 5.09
CA ARG A 395 -15.86 9.35 4.14
C ARG A 395 -16.14 10.73 4.75
N HIS A 396 -16.52 10.80 6.03
CA HIS A 396 -17.04 12.00 6.69
C HIS A 396 -18.23 12.63 5.94
N ALA A 397 -19.07 11.78 5.32
CA ALA A 397 -20.15 12.18 4.42
C ALA A 397 -21.56 11.93 4.99
N ILE A 398 -21.66 11.75 6.31
CA ILE A 398 -22.92 11.55 7.02
C ILE A 398 -22.88 12.25 8.38
N SER A 399 -24.04 12.63 8.91
CA SER A 399 -24.19 13.31 10.20
C SER A 399 -25.21 12.60 11.08
N LYS A 400 -25.24 12.94 12.38
CA LYS A 400 -26.30 12.46 13.29
C LYS A 400 -27.70 12.79 12.77
N LYS A 401 -27.88 13.94 12.11
CA LYS A 401 -29.15 14.33 11.47
C LYS A 401 -29.54 13.37 10.35
N SER A 402 -28.60 12.97 9.50
CA SER A 402 -28.84 12.02 8.42
C SER A 402 -29.34 10.67 8.93
N LEU A 403 -28.97 10.29 10.17
CA LEU A 403 -29.34 9.05 10.84
C LEU A 403 -30.70 9.09 11.56
N GLN A 404 -31.37 10.24 11.64
CA GLN A 404 -32.70 10.37 12.26
C GLN A 404 -33.85 9.85 11.38
N GLN A 405 -33.56 9.34 10.18
CA GLN A 405 -34.58 8.81 9.30
C GLN A 405 -35.29 7.60 9.92
N PRO A 406 -36.63 7.51 9.87
CA PRO A 406 -37.38 6.42 10.50
C PRO A 406 -36.94 5.01 10.08
N ALA A 407 -36.46 4.86 8.83
CA ALA A 407 -35.96 3.59 8.30
C ALA A 407 -34.81 2.99 9.13
N PHE A 408 -33.98 3.82 9.78
CA PHE A 408 -32.84 3.35 10.55
C PHE A 408 -33.16 2.88 11.97
N SER A 409 -34.41 3.04 12.43
CA SER A 409 -34.85 2.58 13.76
C SER A 409 -34.50 1.10 14.02
N ILE A 410 -34.62 0.24 12.99
CA ILE A 410 -34.31 -1.19 13.09
C ILE A 410 -32.82 -1.50 13.31
N LEU A 411 -31.95 -0.53 13.06
CA LEU A 411 -30.50 -0.66 13.23
C LEU A 411 -30.02 -0.24 14.62
N GLN A 412 -30.81 0.52 15.38
CA GLN A 412 -30.36 1.14 16.64
C GLN A 412 -29.89 0.13 17.69
N GLN A 413 -30.42 -1.09 17.65
CA GLN A 413 -30.04 -2.19 18.55
C GLN A 413 -28.82 -2.98 18.04
N GLN A 414 -28.30 -2.67 16.86
CA GLN A 414 -27.13 -3.36 16.29
C GLN A 414 -25.84 -2.81 16.91
N PRO A 415 -24.91 -3.65 17.39
CA PRO A 415 -23.64 -3.18 17.95
C PRO A 415 -22.85 -2.27 16.99
N ARG A 416 -22.88 -2.59 15.69
CA ARG A 416 -22.23 -1.80 14.64
C ARG A 416 -22.83 -0.39 14.50
N TRP A 417 -24.12 -0.20 14.79
CA TRP A 417 -24.75 1.11 14.76
C TRP A 417 -24.13 2.04 15.81
N ALA A 418 -23.95 1.56 17.04
CA ALA A 418 -23.34 2.36 18.11
C ALA A 418 -21.92 2.82 17.74
N ALA A 419 -21.14 1.95 17.09
CA ALA A 419 -19.79 2.30 16.62
C ALA A 419 -19.79 3.32 15.48
N ILE A 420 -20.77 3.27 14.56
CA ILE A 420 -20.93 4.28 13.50
C ILE A 420 -21.38 5.61 14.13
N TYR A 421 -22.46 5.60 14.91
CA TYR A 421 -23.05 6.78 15.52
C TYR A 421 -22.09 7.50 16.48
N GLY A 422 -21.36 6.75 17.31
CA GLY A 422 -20.42 7.29 18.28
C GLY A 422 -19.19 7.97 17.68
N ARG A 423 -18.91 7.72 16.39
CA ARG A 423 -17.81 8.37 15.64
C ARG A 423 -18.28 9.61 14.86
N LEU A 424 -19.55 9.97 14.91
CA LEU A 424 -20.07 11.18 14.28
C LEU A 424 -19.95 12.37 15.24
N GLU A 425 -19.46 13.49 14.71
CA GLU A 425 -19.44 14.79 15.39
C GLU A 425 -20.86 15.26 15.72
#